data_AF-A0A511Z9H2-F1
#
_entry.id   AF-A0A511Z9H2-F1
#
_cell.length_a   1.000
_cell.length_b   1.000
_cell.length_c   1.000
_cell.angle_alpha   90.00
_cell.angle_beta   90.00
_cell.angle_gamma   90.00
#
_symmetry.space_group_name_H-M   'P 1'
#
loop_
_entity.id
_entity.type
_entity.pdbx_description
1 polymer ?
#
loop_
_entity_poly.entity_id
_entity_poly.type
_entity_poly.pdbx_seq_one_letter_code
_entity_poly.pdbx_strand_id
1 'polypeptide(L)' 'MTTPKFIDIALIIFLGYFAIDRFTKGQTGIAIMFTVLALLNGFVLFMKIKQDKKEANEPK' A
#
# COMPACT_ATOMS: atom_id res chain seq x y z
N MET A 1 14.26 9.10 -10.24
CA MET A 1 13.12 9.26 -9.30
C MET A 1 12.66 7.88 -8.82
N THR A 2 13.51 7.15 -8.10
CA THR A 2 13.31 5.72 -7.75
C THR A 2 12.87 5.49 -6.29
N THR A 3 12.81 6.57 -5.50
CA THR A 3 12.45 6.56 -4.08
C THR A 3 10.98 6.26 -3.73
N PRO A 4 9.95 6.55 -4.55
CA PRO A 4 8.56 6.43 -4.07
C PRO A 4 8.08 4.99 -3.87
N LYS A 5 8.62 4.02 -4.63
CA LYS A 5 8.17 2.62 -4.57
C LYS A 5 8.54 1.93 -3.25
N PHE A 6 9.71 2.24 -2.70
CA PHE A 6 10.17 1.67 -1.42
C PHE A 6 9.36 2.20 -0.24
N ILE A 7 9.06 3.51 -0.26
CA ILE A 7 8.26 4.18 0.78
C ILE A 7 6.83 3.61 0.77
N ASP A 8 6.23 3.44 -0.41
CA ASP A 8 4.89 2.84 -0.55
C ASP A 8 4.86 1.41 0.04
N ILE A 9 5.87 0.58 -0.21
CA ILE A 9 5.98 -0.78 0.34
C ILE A 9 6.17 -0.77 1.87
N ALA A 10 7.09 0.06 2.36
CA ALA A 10 7.35 0.19 3.80
C ALA A 10 6.09 0.65 4.55
N LEU A 11 5.33 1.58 3.97
CA LEU A 11 4.07 2.07 4.51
C LEU A 11 3.01 0.96 4.59
N ILE A 12 2.87 0.13 3.55
CA ILE A 12 1.92 -1.00 3.55
C ILE A 12 2.25 -1.99 4.68
N ILE A 13 3.52 -2.34 4.86
CA ILE A 13 3.97 -3.24 5.93
C ILE A 13 3.69 -2.62 7.31
N PHE A 14 4.01 -1.34 7.49
CA PHE A 14 3.77 -0.61 8.72
C PHE A 14 2.28 -0.55 9.08
N LEU A 15 1.43 -0.21 8.12
CA LEU A 15 -0.03 -0.13 8.30
C LEU A 15 -0.62 -1.51 8.60
N GLY A 16 -0.15 -2.57 7.94
CA GLY A 16 -0.58 -3.95 8.21
C GLY A 16 -0.22 -4.41 9.62
N TYR A 17 0.99 -4.12 10.08
CA TYR A 17 1.40 -4.40 11.46
C TYR A 17 0.54 -3.63 12.48
N PHE A 18 0.32 -2.33 12.25
CA PHE A 18 -0.53 -1.51 13.12
C PHE A 18 -1.98 -1.97 13.13
N ALA A 19 -2.52 -2.42 11.99
CA ALA A 19 -3.87 -2.97 11.93
C ALA A 19 -4.00 -4.21 12.82
N ILE A 20 -3.03 -5.12 12.78
CA ILE A 20 -3.01 -6.33 13.61
C ILE A 20 -2.85 -5.98 15.10
N ASP A 21 -1.91 -5.10 15.45
CA ASP A 21 -1.71 -4.67 16.84
C ASP A 21 -2.94 -3.97 17.43
N ARG A 22 -3.63 -3.14 16.63
CA ARG A 22 -4.85 -2.47 17.07
C ARG A 22 -6.04 -3.43 17.16
N PHE A 23 -6.07 -4.44 16.29
CA PHE A 23 -7.08 -5.50 16.35
C PHE A 23 -6.94 -6.34 17.63
N THR A 24 -5.72 -6.75 17.98
CA THR A 24 -5.45 -7.53 19.21
C THR A 24 -5.70 -6.72 20.49
N LYS A 25 -5.57 -5.39 20.43
CA LYS A 25 -5.91 -4.47 21.53
C LYS A 25 -7.42 -4.14 21.62
N GLY A 26 -8.28 -4.77 20.82
CA GLY A 26 -9.73 -4.57 20.85
C GLY A 26 -10.20 -3.25 20.22
N GLN A 27 -9.33 -2.51 19.54
CA GLN A 27 -9.66 -1.27 18.83
C GLN A 27 -10.06 -1.56 17.37
N THR A 28 -11.15 -2.30 17.21
CA THR A 28 -11.58 -2.85 15.91
C THR A 28 -11.84 -1.77 14.86
N GLY A 29 -12.41 -0.62 15.23
CA GLY A 29 -12.67 0.48 14.29
C GLY A 29 -11.38 1.08 13.69
N ILE A 30 -10.34 1.26 14.53
CA ILE A 30 -9.05 1.77 14.10
C ILE A 30 -8.30 0.73 13.26
N ALA A 31 -8.40 -0.55 13.63
CA ALA A 31 -7.80 -1.66 12.88
C ALA A 31 -8.36 -1.76 11.45
N ILE A 32 -9.69 -1.61 11.30
CA ILE A 32 -10.35 -1.58 9.99
C ILE A 32 -9.85 -0.39 9.18
N MET A 33 -9.75 0.79 9.79
CA MET A 33 -9.25 1.98 9.10
C MET A 33 -7.83 1.78 8.56
N PHE A 34 -6.92 1.24 9.37
CA PHE A 34 -5.55 0.94 8.94
C PHE A 34 -5.49 -0.14 7.85
N THR A 35 -6.36 -1.14 7.93
CA THR A 35 -6.49 -2.17 6.90
C THR A 35 -6.91 -1.56 5.56
N VAL A 36 -7.94 -0.71 5.55
CA VAL A 36 -8.43 -0.04 4.34
C VAL A 36 -7.36 0.89 3.76
N LEU A 37 -6.65 1.63 4.62
CA LEU A 37 -5.51 2.46 4.21
C LEU A 37 -4.39 1.63 3.57
N ALA A 38 -4.06 0.46 4.12
CA ALA A 38 -3.05 -0.43 3.55
C ALA A 38 -3.48 -0.94 2.16
N LEU A 39 -4.75 -1.33 2.01
CA LEU A 39 -5.31 -1.78 0.73
C LEU A 39 -5.30 -0.67 -0.34
N LEU A 40 -5.68 0.55 0.02
CA LEU A 40 -5.62 1.72 -0.88
C LEU A 40 -4.19 2.00 -1.34
N ASN A 41 -3.21 1.96 -0.42
CA ASN A 41 -1.80 2.16 -0.78
C ASN A 41 -1.28 1.04 -1.69
N GLY A 42 -1.64 -0.22 -1.41
CA GLY A 42 -1.32 -1.35 -2.28
C GLY A 42 -1.95 -1.21 -3.67
N PHE A 43 -3.19 -0.72 -3.75
CA PHE A 43 -3.89 -0.49 -5.02
C PHE A 43 -3.23 0.62 -5.85
N VAL A 44 -2.85 1.73 -5.23
CA VAL A 44 -2.11 2.82 -5.90
C VAL A 44 -0.77 2.30 -6.43
N LEU A 45 -0.04 1.52 -5.64
CA LEU A 45 1.22 0.90 -6.07
C LEU A 45 1.01 -0.06 -7.25
N PHE A 46 -0.06 -0.86 -7.22
CA PHE A 46 -0.43 -1.74 -8.32
C PHE A 46 -0.74 -0.97 -9.61
N MET A 47 -1.49 0.15 -9.51
CA MET A 47 -1.77 1.01 -10.67
C MET A 47 -0.50 1.65 -11.23
N LYS A 48 0.38 2.16 -10.37
CA LYS A 48 1.69 2.69 -10.79
C LYS A 48 2.51 1.63 -11.54
N ILE A 49 2.59 0.40 -11.01
CA ILE A 49 3.29 -0.70 -11.68
C ILE A 49 2.66 -1.02 -13.04
N LYS A 50 1.32 -1.01 -13.14
CA LYS A 50 0.63 -1.21 -14.41
C LYS A 50 0.89 -0.08 -15.41
N GLN A 51 0.93 1.17 -14.97
CA GLN A 51 1.26 2.32 -15.82
C GLN A 51 2.69 2.24 -16.32
N ASP A 52 3.66 1.97 -15.45
CA ASP A 52 5.06 1.77 -15.82
C ASP A 52 5.21 0.65 -16.86
N LYS A 53 4.47 -0.46 -16.70
CA LYS A 53 4.47 -1.57 -17.66
C LYS A 53 3.81 -1.20 -18.99
N LYS A 54 2.81 -0.31 -19.00
CA LYS A 54 2.12 0.12 -20.22
C LYS A 54 2.99 1.07 -21.03
N GLU A 55 3.64 2.04 -20.38
CA GLU A 55 4.62 2.93 -21.02
C GLU A 55 5.84 2.18 -21.56
N ALA A 56 6.29 1.11 -20.86
CA ALA A 56 7.41 0.30 -21.34
C ALA A 56 7.07 -0.60 -22.55
N ASN A 57 5.79 -0.79 -22.87
CA ASN A 57 5.33 -1.70 -23.92
C ASN A 57 4.75 -0.96 -25.14
N GLU A 58 4.76 0.37 -25.16
CA GLU A 58 4.54 1.16 -26.37
C GLU A 58 5.91 1.34 -27.07
N PRO A 59 6.17 0.64 -28.20
CA PRO A 59 7.30 0.99 -29.05
C PRO A 59 7.04 2.39 -29.63
N LYS A 60 7.98 3.31 -29.37
CA LYS A 60 8.05 4.59 -30.07
C LYS A 60 8.13 4.40 -31.58
#